data_AF-A0AAE3PPF0-F1
#
_entry.id   AF-A0AAE3PPF0-F1
#
_cell.length_a   1.000
_cell.length_b   1.000
_cell.length_c   1.000
_cell.angle_alpha   90.00
_cell.angle_beta   90.00
_cell.angle_gamma   90.00
#
_symmetry.space_group_name_H-M   'P 1'
#
loop_
_entity.id
_entity.type
_entity.pdbx_description
1 polymer ?
#
loop_
_entity_poly.entity_id
_entity_poly.type
_entity_poly.pdbx_seq_one_letter_code
_entity_poly.pdbx_strand_id
1 'polypeptide(L)'
;MSQPFEDLPTHLTSEELIDKAFSRASRAGRAKDGYEAQQSMLQTAANIISDNLQNVVTNWPDFDELDPFYAALADAVARRTFSGSGSSDSTDGGVDTLRQHLSEVQWASRKASEIRTEYQGRLSGDIETVRKHRKQAFARLADVVEEIEDDLAALSEVRMDLQDLPDIRPDEPTIVVAGYPNVGKSSFVNRITNARNEIAAYPFTTTQIHVGHVERDRIRYQLVDTPGLLDRPADERNDIESQAVSALEHAADAVLVIVDTTEECGYPLDVQLELRDDVRGRFDVPVLTVANKVDRYADTDAVDETSADLDADHYMSVTEDEGVDAVLDAAVEAIGFEPDLPFDG
;
A
#
# COMPACT_ATOMS: atom_id res chain seq x y z
N MET A 1 -10.13 -6.85 6.95
CA MET A 1 -8.90 -7.69 7.12
C MET A 1 -7.74 -6.77 7.47
N SER A 2 -6.54 -7.27 7.85
CA SER A 2 -5.34 -6.41 7.89
C SER A 2 -4.89 -6.08 6.46
N GLN A 3 -4.09 -5.03 6.30
CA GLN A 3 -3.58 -4.62 5.00
C GLN A 3 -2.81 -5.77 4.29
N PRO A 4 -2.96 -5.95 2.95
CA PRO A 4 -2.54 -7.17 2.25
C PRO A 4 -1.03 -7.48 2.24
N PHE A 5 -0.19 -6.50 2.58
CA PHE A 5 1.27 -6.57 2.50
C PHE A 5 1.95 -6.69 3.87
N GLU A 6 1.20 -6.55 4.98
CA GLU A 6 1.75 -6.50 6.35
C GLU A 6 2.57 -7.74 6.67
N ASP A 7 2.00 -8.91 6.34
CA ASP A 7 2.56 -10.22 6.67
C ASP A 7 3.55 -10.76 5.64
N LEU A 8 3.95 -9.96 4.63
CA LEU A 8 4.95 -10.39 3.66
C LEU A 8 6.26 -10.77 4.37
N PRO A 9 6.74 -12.02 4.30
CA PRO A 9 7.94 -12.41 5.02
C PRO A 9 9.20 -11.90 4.32
N THR A 10 10.25 -11.65 5.09
CA THR A 10 11.58 -11.37 4.54
C THR A 10 12.13 -12.61 3.83
N HIS A 11 12.73 -12.43 2.66
CA HIS A 11 13.45 -13.48 1.94
C HIS A 11 14.96 -13.34 2.06
N LEU A 12 15.66 -14.41 1.68
CA LEU A 12 17.13 -14.46 1.71
C LEU A 12 17.70 -13.72 0.50
N THR A 13 18.89 -13.15 0.66
CA THR A 13 19.69 -12.70 -0.49
C THR A 13 20.16 -13.87 -1.36
N SER A 14 20.65 -13.59 -2.57
CA SER A 14 21.26 -14.59 -3.46
C SER A 14 22.37 -15.38 -2.74
N GLU A 15 23.31 -14.68 -2.12
CA GLU A 15 24.44 -15.25 -1.37
C GLU A 15 23.96 -16.12 -0.19
N GLU A 16 23.03 -15.61 0.64
CA GLU A 16 22.48 -16.34 1.78
C GLU A 16 21.73 -17.61 1.35
N LEU A 17 21.01 -17.55 0.24
CA LEU A 17 20.28 -18.70 -0.30
C LEU A 17 21.25 -19.78 -0.80
N ILE A 18 22.29 -19.40 -1.54
CA ILE A 18 23.33 -20.32 -2.02
C ILE A 18 24.03 -20.98 -0.84
N ASP A 19 24.45 -20.19 0.16
CA ASP A 19 25.12 -20.68 1.35
C ASP A 19 24.25 -21.64 2.14
N LYS A 20 22.98 -21.29 2.37
CA LYS A 20 22.01 -22.15 3.05
C LYS A 20 21.83 -23.46 2.29
N ALA A 21 21.64 -23.41 0.98
CA ALA A 21 21.43 -24.58 0.13
C ALA A 21 22.65 -25.51 0.15
N PHE A 22 23.86 -24.99 -0.06
CA PHE A 22 25.08 -25.80 -0.17
C PHE A 22 25.55 -26.32 1.18
N SER A 23 25.39 -25.54 2.26
CA SER A 23 25.67 -25.98 3.62
C SER A 23 24.76 -27.14 4.03
N ARG A 24 23.44 -27.03 3.74
CA ARG A 24 22.47 -28.10 4.03
C ARG A 24 22.71 -29.33 3.16
N ALA A 25 23.00 -29.16 1.88
CA ALA A 25 23.36 -30.25 0.99
C ALA A 25 24.61 -30.99 1.48
N SER A 26 25.68 -30.27 1.84
CA SER A 26 26.91 -30.85 2.40
C SER A 26 26.62 -31.74 3.61
N ARG A 27 25.74 -31.29 4.53
CA ARG A 27 25.31 -32.09 5.69
C ARG A 27 24.53 -33.33 5.27
N ALA A 28 23.60 -33.21 4.31
CA ALA A 28 22.77 -34.33 3.84
C ALA A 28 23.61 -35.48 3.24
N GLY A 29 24.73 -35.17 2.61
CA GLY A 29 25.62 -36.21 2.07
C GLY A 29 26.63 -36.79 3.06
N ARG A 30 26.83 -36.22 4.27
CA ARG A 30 27.74 -36.81 5.29
C ARG A 30 27.23 -38.13 5.87
N ALA A 31 25.92 -38.36 5.80
CA ALA A 31 25.28 -39.56 6.33
C ALA A 31 25.19 -40.71 5.30
N LYS A 32 25.80 -40.54 4.12
CA LYS A 32 25.67 -41.45 2.97
C LYS A 32 27.03 -41.63 2.30
N ASP A 33 27.16 -42.65 1.46
CA ASP A 33 28.40 -42.96 0.74
C ASP A 33 28.21 -42.95 -0.77
N GLY A 34 29.33 -42.77 -1.49
CA GLY A 34 29.39 -42.95 -2.94
C GLY A 34 28.34 -42.15 -3.70
N TYR A 35 27.59 -42.85 -4.55
CA TYR A 35 26.54 -42.30 -5.41
C TYR A 35 25.40 -41.65 -4.61
N GLU A 36 24.88 -42.34 -3.59
CA GLU A 36 23.74 -41.88 -2.80
C GLU A 36 24.03 -40.55 -2.10
N ALA A 37 25.27 -40.35 -1.64
CA ALA A 37 25.71 -39.08 -1.11
C ALA A 37 25.60 -37.96 -2.16
N GLN A 38 26.09 -38.18 -3.38
CA GLN A 38 26.09 -37.16 -4.44
C GLN A 38 24.66 -36.80 -4.88
N GLN A 39 23.81 -37.81 -5.05
CA GLN A 39 22.41 -37.63 -5.40
C GLN A 39 21.66 -36.87 -4.31
N SER A 40 21.86 -37.24 -3.04
CA SER A 40 21.23 -36.57 -1.89
C SER A 40 21.66 -35.11 -1.79
N MET A 41 22.93 -34.81 -2.04
CA MET A 41 23.43 -33.43 -2.04
C MET A 41 22.78 -32.60 -3.15
N LEU A 42 22.75 -33.10 -4.38
CA LEU A 42 22.09 -32.43 -5.52
C LEU A 42 20.62 -32.16 -5.25
N GLN A 43 19.88 -33.18 -4.79
CA GLN A 43 18.47 -33.05 -4.48
C GLN A 43 18.23 -32.02 -3.36
N THR A 44 19.03 -32.05 -2.30
CA THR A 44 18.89 -31.11 -1.18
C THR A 44 19.14 -29.68 -1.61
N ALA A 45 20.23 -29.43 -2.36
CA ALA A 45 20.57 -28.08 -2.80
C ALA A 45 19.47 -27.50 -3.71
N ALA A 46 19.07 -28.25 -4.74
CA ALA A 46 18.08 -27.80 -5.69
C ALA A 46 16.70 -27.57 -5.05
N ASN A 47 16.25 -28.47 -4.16
CA ASN A 47 14.97 -28.30 -3.45
C ASN A 47 14.98 -27.05 -2.56
N ILE A 48 16.05 -26.81 -1.80
CA ILE A 48 16.13 -25.61 -0.96
C ILE A 48 16.03 -24.35 -1.81
N ILE A 49 16.74 -24.28 -2.94
CA ILE A 49 16.67 -23.13 -3.85
C ILE A 49 15.25 -22.99 -4.42
N SER A 50 14.70 -24.04 -5.03
CA SER A 50 13.38 -23.97 -5.66
C SER A 50 12.28 -23.58 -4.67
N ASP A 51 12.30 -24.17 -3.49
CA ASP A 51 11.24 -23.99 -2.50
C ASP A 51 11.32 -22.58 -1.87
N ASN A 52 12.52 -22.07 -1.59
CA ASN A 52 12.67 -20.72 -1.03
C ASN A 52 12.26 -19.67 -2.08
N LEU A 53 12.69 -19.80 -3.33
CA LEU A 53 12.31 -18.86 -4.40
C LEU A 53 10.82 -18.95 -4.74
N GLN A 54 10.24 -20.15 -4.77
CA GLN A 54 8.80 -20.31 -4.95
C GLN A 54 8.03 -19.62 -3.83
N ASN A 55 8.47 -19.78 -2.58
CA ASN A 55 7.83 -19.12 -1.45
C ASN A 55 7.91 -17.59 -1.56
N VAL A 56 9.01 -17.02 -2.06
CA VAL A 56 9.07 -15.57 -2.34
C VAL A 56 7.87 -15.17 -3.18
N VAL A 57 7.64 -15.86 -4.30
CA VAL A 57 6.55 -15.54 -5.24
C VAL A 57 5.17 -15.78 -4.64
N THR A 58 4.94 -16.93 -3.99
CA THR A 58 3.60 -17.30 -3.51
C THR A 58 3.15 -16.54 -2.27
N ASN A 59 4.05 -15.84 -1.59
CA ASN A 59 3.68 -15.01 -0.45
C ASN A 59 3.12 -13.65 -0.87
N TRP A 60 3.41 -13.18 -2.09
CA TRP A 60 2.80 -11.95 -2.60
C TRP A 60 1.31 -12.16 -2.88
N PRO A 61 0.44 -11.17 -2.58
CA PRO A 61 -0.97 -11.25 -2.93
C PRO A 61 -1.14 -11.26 -4.45
N ASP A 62 -2.26 -11.81 -4.92
CA ASP A 62 -2.66 -11.65 -6.31
C ASP A 62 -3.13 -10.22 -6.54
N PHE A 63 -2.36 -9.46 -7.31
CA PHE A 63 -2.66 -8.07 -7.61
C PHE A 63 -3.96 -7.89 -8.42
N ASP A 64 -4.44 -8.94 -9.11
CA ASP A 64 -5.72 -8.90 -9.83
C ASP A 64 -6.93 -9.08 -8.89
N GLU A 65 -6.70 -9.59 -7.68
CA GLU A 65 -7.72 -9.80 -6.64
C GLU A 65 -7.67 -8.73 -5.54
N LEU A 66 -6.69 -7.82 -5.59
CA LEU A 66 -6.58 -6.72 -4.64
C LEU A 66 -7.73 -5.73 -4.80
N ASP A 67 -8.14 -5.15 -3.69
CA ASP A 67 -9.01 -3.99 -3.70
C ASP A 67 -8.36 -2.84 -4.51
N PRO A 68 -9.14 -2.08 -5.33
CA PRO A 68 -8.60 -1.00 -6.14
C PRO A 68 -7.78 0.04 -5.34
N PHE A 69 -8.13 0.29 -4.08
CA PHE A 69 -7.34 1.14 -3.19
C PHE A 69 -5.91 0.62 -3.01
N TYR A 70 -5.77 -0.64 -2.59
CA TYR A 70 -4.46 -1.26 -2.36
C TYR A 70 -3.70 -1.51 -3.67
N ALA A 71 -4.39 -1.81 -4.77
CA ALA A 71 -3.77 -1.93 -6.09
C ALA A 71 -3.16 -0.60 -6.54
N ALA A 72 -3.89 0.52 -6.39
CA ALA A 72 -3.40 1.85 -6.74
C ALA A 72 -2.22 2.28 -5.84
N LEU A 73 -2.29 2.01 -4.53
CA LEU A 73 -1.17 2.26 -3.62
C LEU A 73 0.07 1.43 -3.97
N ALA A 74 -0.11 0.13 -4.23
CA ALA A 74 0.98 -0.75 -4.60
C ALA A 74 1.66 -0.31 -5.90
N ASP A 75 0.88 0.12 -6.89
CA ASP A 75 1.40 0.65 -8.15
C ASP A 75 2.24 1.90 -7.93
N ALA A 76 1.72 2.86 -7.18
CA ALA A 76 2.43 4.10 -6.90
C ALA A 76 3.72 3.84 -6.11
N VAL A 77 3.69 2.96 -5.09
CA VAL A 77 4.87 2.61 -4.27
C VAL A 77 5.93 1.94 -5.14
N ALA A 78 5.54 0.92 -5.90
CA ALA A 78 6.45 0.22 -6.78
C ALA A 78 7.08 1.15 -7.83
N ARG A 79 6.31 2.07 -8.43
CA ARG A 79 6.86 3.06 -9.37
C ARG A 79 7.95 3.91 -8.73
N ARG A 80 7.75 4.39 -7.51
CA ARG A 80 8.77 5.18 -6.81
C ARG A 80 10.02 4.35 -6.56
N THR A 81 9.87 3.17 -5.98
CA THR A 81 10.98 2.28 -5.64
C THR A 81 11.83 1.98 -6.89
N PHE A 82 11.18 1.68 -8.02
CA PHE A 82 11.88 1.36 -9.27
C PHE A 82 12.34 2.58 -10.07
N SER A 83 11.73 3.76 -9.90
CA SER A 83 12.20 4.99 -10.57
C SER A 83 13.60 5.44 -10.08
N GLY A 84 13.97 5.08 -8.84
CA GLY A 84 15.25 5.41 -8.25
C GLY A 84 16.43 4.59 -8.76
N SER A 85 16.19 3.42 -9.37
CA SER A 85 17.21 2.46 -9.79
C SER A 85 17.80 2.70 -11.18
N GLY A 86 17.42 3.79 -11.85
CA GLY A 86 18.01 4.21 -13.13
C GLY A 86 17.36 3.58 -14.38
N SER A 87 16.24 2.89 -14.23
CA SER A 87 15.38 2.51 -15.37
C SER A 87 14.58 3.73 -15.84
N SER A 88 15.13 4.43 -16.83
CA SER A 88 14.42 5.47 -17.60
C SER A 88 13.25 4.88 -18.38
N ASP A 89 12.12 5.57 -18.37
CA ASP A 89 11.04 5.47 -19.37
C ASP A 89 10.37 4.10 -19.55
N SER A 90 10.15 3.31 -18.50
CA SER A 90 9.11 2.27 -18.62
C SER A 90 7.74 2.94 -18.59
N THR A 91 6.99 2.81 -19.70
CA THR A 91 5.55 3.17 -19.76
C THR A 91 4.70 2.20 -18.91
N ASP A 92 5.30 1.11 -18.43
CA ASP A 92 4.68 0.06 -17.65
C ASP A 92 4.36 0.53 -16.21
N GLY A 93 3.29 0.00 -15.62
CA GLY A 93 2.92 0.29 -14.24
C GLY A 93 3.95 -0.23 -13.23
N GLY A 94 3.98 0.33 -12.02
CA GLY A 94 4.84 -0.16 -10.94
C GLY A 94 4.50 -1.60 -10.54
N VAL A 95 3.21 -1.94 -10.50
CA VAL A 95 2.78 -3.34 -10.29
C VAL A 95 3.26 -4.24 -11.44
N ASP A 96 3.29 -3.75 -12.68
CA ASP A 96 3.78 -4.55 -13.82
C ASP A 96 5.28 -4.84 -13.68
N THR A 97 6.08 -3.85 -13.30
CA THR A 97 7.51 -4.06 -12.99
C THR A 97 7.71 -5.03 -11.83
N LEU A 98 6.88 -4.92 -10.78
CA LEU A 98 6.90 -5.85 -9.65
C LEU A 98 6.58 -7.29 -10.10
N ARG A 99 5.58 -7.47 -10.97
CA ARG A 99 5.25 -8.78 -11.58
C ARG A 99 6.39 -9.32 -12.43
N GLN A 100 7.16 -8.46 -13.11
CA GLN A 100 8.34 -8.88 -13.88
C GLN A 100 9.43 -9.47 -12.95
N HIS A 101 9.78 -8.77 -11.87
CA HIS A 101 10.73 -9.30 -10.87
C HIS A 101 10.26 -10.63 -10.25
N LEU A 102 8.98 -10.73 -9.89
CA LEU A 102 8.40 -11.99 -9.39
C LEU A 102 8.47 -13.12 -10.44
N SER A 103 8.32 -12.78 -11.72
CA SER A 103 8.39 -13.74 -12.83
C SER A 103 9.80 -14.28 -13.04
N GLU A 104 10.83 -13.45 -12.89
CA GLU A 104 12.25 -13.88 -12.94
C GLU A 104 12.59 -14.80 -11.76
N VAL A 105 12.15 -14.46 -10.55
CA VAL A 105 12.30 -15.34 -9.37
C VAL A 105 11.56 -16.68 -9.57
N GLN A 106 10.34 -16.65 -10.13
CA GLN A 106 9.59 -17.86 -10.46
C GLN A 106 10.26 -18.69 -11.56
N TRP A 107 10.93 -18.05 -12.51
CA TRP A 107 11.75 -18.73 -13.52
C TRP A 107 12.94 -19.43 -12.87
N ALA A 108 13.69 -18.77 -11.99
CA ALA A 108 14.84 -19.33 -11.29
C ALA A 108 14.45 -20.55 -10.42
N SER A 109 13.30 -20.47 -9.73
CA SER A 109 12.73 -21.60 -8.99
C SER A 109 12.51 -22.84 -9.89
N ARG A 110 11.84 -22.64 -11.03
CA ARG A 110 11.61 -23.69 -12.03
C ARG A 110 12.93 -24.22 -12.59
N LYS A 111 13.88 -23.33 -12.89
CA LYS A 111 15.20 -23.67 -13.42
C LYS A 111 16.01 -24.54 -12.48
N ALA A 112 15.97 -24.27 -11.17
CA ALA A 112 16.63 -25.11 -10.16
C ALA A 112 16.06 -26.56 -10.17
N SER A 113 14.74 -26.70 -10.29
CA SER A 113 14.09 -28.00 -10.43
C SER A 113 14.43 -28.74 -11.74
N GLU A 114 14.57 -28.00 -12.85
CA GLU A 114 15.05 -28.55 -14.13
C GLU A 114 16.50 -29.04 -14.03
N ILE A 115 17.40 -28.24 -13.46
CA ILE A 115 18.82 -28.60 -13.26
C ILE A 115 18.92 -29.87 -12.42
N ARG A 116 18.13 -29.97 -11.34
CA ARG A 116 18.05 -31.20 -10.53
C ARG A 116 17.76 -32.42 -11.40
N THR A 117 16.71 -32.33 -12.22
CA THR A 117 16.23 -33.44 -13.06
C THR A 117 17.26 -33.80 -14.14
N GLU A 118 17.82 -32.79 -14.82
CA GLU A 118 18.85 -32.94 -15.84
C GLU A 118 20.08 -33.65 -15.28
N TYR A 119 20.61 -33.20 -14.14
CA TYR A 119 21.84 -33.77 -13.58
C TYR A 119 21.61 -35.08 -12.86
N GLN A 120 20.45 -35.32 -12.24
CA GLN A 120 20.12 -36.65 -11.69
C GLN A 120 20.24 -37.74 -12.76
N GLY A 121 19.77 -37.49 -13.98
CA GLY A 121 19.94 -38.42 -15.11
C GLY A 121 21.39 -38.60 -15.57
N ARG A 122 22.27 -37.65 -15.25
CA ARG A 122 23.72 -37.69 -15.57
C ARG A 122 24.58 -38.25 -14.44
N LEU A 123 24.05 -38.39 -13.22
CA LEU A 123 24.74 -39.07 -12.14
C LEU A 123 24.77 -40.57 -12.46
N SER A 124 25.78 -41.01 -13.20
CA SER A 124 26.04 -42.42 -13.52
C SER A 124 27.53 -42.63 -13.76
N GLY A 125 27.97 -43.88 -13.74
CA GLY A 125 29.38 -44.23 -13.91
C GLY A 125 30.18 -44.23 -12.60
N ASP A 126 31.47 -43.96 -12.69
CA ASP A 126 32.38 -43.97 -11.55
C ASP A 126 32.18 -42.75 -10.62
N ILE A 127 32.67 -42.86 -9.38
CA ILE A 127 32.47 -41.84 -8.35
C ILE A 127 33.08 -40.48 -8.71
N GLU A 128 34.16 -40.45 -9.50
CA GLU A 128 34.81 -39.21 -9.92
C GLU A 128 33.93 -38.47 -10.94
N THR A 129 33.38 -39.20 -11.91
CA THR A 129 32.39 -38.70 -12.87
C THR A 129 31.14 -38.17 -12.17
N VAL A 130 30.58 -38.92 -11.23
CA VAL A 130 29.39 -38.49 -10.44
C VAL A 130 29.70 -37.21 -9.63
N ARG A 131 30.87 -37.13 -8.98
CA ARG A 131 31.31 -35.93 -8.25
C ARG A 131 31.47 -34.72 -9.17
N LYS A 132 32.02 -34.93 -10.37
CA LYS A 132 32.18 -33.88 -11.38
C LYS A 132 30.83 -33.32 -11.82
N HIS A 133 29.88 -34.19 -12.16
CA HIS A 133 28.53 -33.78 -12.55
C HIS A 133 27.80 -33.05 -11.42
N ARG A 134 27.91 -33.51 -10.17
CA ARG A 134 27.36 -32.78 -9.02
C ARG A 134 27.97 -31.38 -8.88
N LYS A 135 29.29 -31.23 -9.00
CA LYS A 135 29.95 -29.91 -8.94
C LYS A 135 29.46 -28.97 -10.05
N GLN A 136 29.30 -29.49 -11.27
CA GLN A 136 28.74 -28.72 -12.38
C GLN A 136 27.29 -28.29 -12.12
N ALA A 137 26.47 -29.17 -11.54
CA ALA A 137 25.11 -28.83 -11.14
C ALA A 137 25.08 -27.73 -10.08
N PHE A 138 25.96 -27.79 -9.08
CA PHE A 138 26.07 -26.76 -8.04
C PHE A 138 26.47 -25.42 -8.64
N ALA A 139 27.47 -25.39 -9.54
CA ALA A 139 27.85 -24.16 -10.24
C ALA A 139 26.64 -23.56 -10.98
N ARG A 140 25.92 -24.36 -11.79
CA ARG A 140 24.73 -23.88 -12.50
C ARG A 140 23.59 -23.43 -11.59
N LEU A 141 23.44 -24.04 -10.41
CA LEU A 141 22.45 -23.61 -9.43
C LEU A 141 22.83 -22.26 -8.81
N ALA A 142 24.12 -22.04 -8.53
CA ALA A 142 24.62 -20.75 -8.06
C ALA A 142 24.43 -19.68 -9.14
N ASP A 143 24.86 -19.95 -10.38
CA ASP A 143 24.73 -19.03 -11.52
C ASP A 143 23.28 -18.55 -11.69
N VAL A 144 22.29 -19.45 -11.58
CA VAL A 144 20.86 -19.10 -11.68
C VAL A 144 20.37 -18.22 -10.53
N VAL A 145 20.89 -18.41 -9.32
CA VAL A 145 20.50 -17.60 -8.15
C VAL A 145 21.21 -16.24 -8.17
N GLU A 146 22.46 -16.19 -8.66
CA GLU A 146 23.21 -14.96 -8.89
C GLU A 146 22.54 -14.13 -10.01
N GLU A 147 21.97 -14.76 -11.04
CA GLU A 147 21.27 -14.07 -12.13
C GLU A 147 20.05 -13.25 -11.68
N ILE A 148 19.41 -13.64 -10.57
CA ILE A 148 18.23 -12.94 -10.01
C ILE A 148 18.56 -12.11 -8.75
N GLU A 149 19.84 -11.80 -8.50
CA GLU A 149 20.26 -11.04 -7.31
C GLU A 149 19.57 -9.67 -7.23
N ASP A 150 19.54 -8.94 -8.35
CA ASP A 150 18.91 -7.63 -8.43
C ASP A 150 17.38 -7.72 -8.26
N ASP A 151 16.74 -8.78 -8.77
CA ASP A 151 15.31 -9.01 -8.57
C ASP A 151 14.98 -9.24 -7.10
N LEU A 152 15.77 -10.07 -6.40
CA LEU A 152 15.60 -10.30 -4.96
C LEU A 152 15.83 -9.01 -4.16
N ALA A 153 16.80 -8.17 -4.55
CA ALA A 153 17.03 -6.88 -3.92
C ALA A 153 15.84 -5.93 -4.13
N ALA A 154 15.36 -5.80 -5.37
CA ALA A 154 14.22 -4.96 -5.74
C ALA A 154 12.93 -5.37 -4.99
N LEU A 155 12.66 -6.68 -4.91
CA LEU A 155 11.52 -7.20 -4.14
C LEU A 155 11.65 -6.94 -2.63
N SER A 156 12.88 -6.93 -2.10
CA SER A 156 13.12 -6.64 -0.68
C SER A 156 12.84 -5.18 -0.37
N GLU A 157 13.30 -4.27 -1.26
CA GLU A 157 13.11 -2.83 -1.12
C GLU A 157 11.63 -2.45 -1.18
N VAL A 158 10.92 -2.87 -2.24
CA VAL A 158 9.50 -2.54 -2.40
C VAL A 158 8.62 -3.17 -1.31
N ARG A 159 8.98 -4.37 -0.82
CA ARG A 159 8.32 -4.97 0.33
C ARG A 159 8.43 -4.08 1.57
N MET A 160 9.61 -3.51 1.85
CA MET A 160 9.77 -2.62 3.02
C MET A 160 8.86 -1.40 2.91
N ASP A 161 8.78 -0.79 1.72
CA ASP A 161 7.92 0.37 1.48
C ASP A 161 6.42 0.04 1.59
N LEU A 162 6.00 -1.17 1.16
CA LEU A 162 4.61 -1.61 1.21
C LEU A 162 4.14 -2.06 2.60
N GLN A 163 5.05 -2.48 3.47
CA GLN A 163 4.69 -2.91 4.84
C GLN A 163 4.22 -1.76 5.72
N ASP A 164 4.64 -0.53 5.43
CA ASP A 164 4.30 0.68 6.19
C ASP A 164 3.02 1.38 5.69
N LEU A 165 2.28 0.76 4.77
CA LEU A 165 1.01 1.28 4.27
C LEU A 165 -0.05 1.38 5.38
N PRO A 166 -0.98 2.34 5.27
CA PRO A 166 -2.08 2.46 6.22
C PRO A 166 -3.03 1.25 6.18
N ASP A 167 -3.53 0.84 7.34
CA ASP A 167 -4.62 -0.13 7.47
C ASP A 167 -5.98 0.57 7.26
N ILE A 168 -6.24 1.07 6.04
CA ILE A 168 -7.57 1.54 5.64
C ILE A 168 -8.32 0.37 5.04
N ARG A 169 -9.40 -0.03 5.69
CA ARG A 169 -10.17 -1.21 5.33
C ARG A 169 -11.22 -0.89 4.27
N PRO A 170 -11.12 -1.45 3.05
CA PRO A 170 -12.10 -1.18 2.01
C PRO A 170 -13.50 -1.72 2.34
N ASP A 171 -13.61 -2.64 3.29
CA ASP A 171 -14.88 -3.20 3.77
C ASP A 171 -15.59 -2.36 4.84
N GLU A 172 -14.97 -1.27 5.33
CA GLU A 172 -15.55 -0.35 6.30
C GLU A 172 -15.77 1.04 5.66
N PRO A 173 -16.94 1.68 5.84
CA PRO A 173 -17.24 2.94 5.19
C PRO A 173 -16.27 4.06 5.58
N THR A 174 -15.74 4.78 4.60
CA THR A 174 -14.63 5.71 4.76
C THR A 174 -15.01 7.13 4.38
N ILE A 175 -14.77 8.05 5.30
CA ILE A 175 -14.93 9.49 5.14
C ILE A 175 -13.55 10.11 4.98
N VAL A 176 -13.25 10.63 3.79
CA VAL A 176 -12.01 11.37 3.53
C VAL A 176 -12.19 12.84 3.88
N VAL A 177 -11.22 13.43 4.59
CA VAL A 177 -11.29 14.84 5.03
C VAL A 177 -10.27 15.69 4.28
N ALA A 178 -10.78 16.59 3.44
CA ALA A 178 -10.02 17.52 2.60
C ALA A 178 -10.15 18.97 3.08
N GLY A 179 -9.28 19.85 2.57
CA GLY A 179 -9.25 21.28 2.90
C GLY A 179 -7.84 21.77 3.19
N TYR A 180 -7.60 23.08 3.19
CA TYR A 180 -6.28 23.67 3.39
C TYR A 180 -5.66 23.37 4.77
N PRO A 181 -4.35 23.59 4.98
CA PRO A 181 -3.75 23.52 6.31
C PRO A 181 -4.45 24.46 7.30
N ASN A 182 -4.52 24.08 8.58
CA ASN A 182 -5.09 24.88 9.67
C ASN A 182 -6.59 25.25 9.58
N VAL A 183 -7.34 24.71 8.61
CA VAL A 183 -8.81 24.88 8.53
C VAL A 183 -9.56 24.09 9.62
N GLY A 184 -8.93 23.08 10.22
CA GLY A 184 -9.47 22.30 11.33
C GLY A 184 -9.72 20.81 11.07
N LYS A 185 -9.21 20.25 9.96
CA LYS A 185 -9.33 18.82 9.59
C LYS A 185 -8.94 17.86 10.72
N SER A 186 -7.69 17.92 11.16
CA SER A 186 -7.19 17.04 12.22
C SER A 186 -7.93 17.27 13.55
N SER A 187 -8.34 18.51 13.84
CA SER A 187 -9.14 18.81 15.04
C SER A 187 -10.50 18.13 14.98
N PHE A 188 -11.18 18.17 13.85
CA PHE A 188 -12.46 17.49 13.62
C PHE A 188 -12.31 15.97 13.79
N VAL A 189 -11.33 15.36 13.09
CA VAL A 189 -11.08 13.91 13.18
C VAL A 189 -10.78 13.49 14.62
N ASN A 190 -9.87 14.16 15.31
CA ASN A 190 -9.54 13.87 16.72
C ASN A 190 -10.76 13.99 17.66
N ARG A 191 -11.63 14.98 17.40
CA ARG A 191 -12.83 15.23 18.21
C ARG A 191 -13.84 14.09 18.07
N ILE A 192 -14.12 13.67 16.84
CA ILE A 192 -15.08 12.61 16.53
C ILE A 192 -14.62 11.25 17.05
N THR A 193 -13.33 10.94 16.89
CA THR A 193 -12.80 9.59 17.11
C THR A 193 -12.39 9.35 18.55
N ASN A 194 -12.61 10.33 19.44
CA ASN A 194 -12.23 10.29 20.86
C ASN A 194 -10.76 9.89 21.06
N ALA A 195 -9.86 10.44 20.25
CA ALA A 195 -8.42 10.18 20.23
C ALA A 195 -7.99 8.73 19.88
N ARG A 196 -8.87 7.93 19.27
CA ARG A 196 -8.50 6.63 18.65
C ARG A 196 -8.00 6.84 17.23
N ASN A 197 -6.92 7.60 17.11
CA ASN A 197 -6.30 7.89 15.83
C ASN A 197 -5.02 7.08 15.68
N GLU A 198 -4.95 6.37 14.57
CA GLU A 198 -3.76 5.70 14.11
C GLU A 198 -3.04 6.65 13.16
N ILE A 199 -1.72 6.73 13.33
CA ILE A 199 -0.87 7.56 12.49
C ILE A 199 -0.14 6.62 11.56
N ALA A 200 -0.36 6.77 10.26
CA ALA A 200 0.25 5.93 9.26
C ALA A 200 1.08 6.77 8.29
N ALA A 201 2.20 6.21 7.84
CA ALA A 201 2.85 6.75 6.66
C ALA A 201 1.89 6.56 5.48
N TYR A 202 1.73 7.58 4.67
CA TYR A 202 1.04 7.44 3.39
C TYR A 202 2.06 7.67 2.28
N PRO A 203 2.05 6.84 1.23
CA PRO A 203 3.00 7.01 0.14
C PRO A 203 2.98 8.44 -0.41
N PHE A 204 4.19 8.98 -0.65
CA PHE A 204 4.45 10.26 -1.33
C PHE A 204 4.06 11.53 -0.60
N THR A 205 3.54 11.44 0.62
CA THR A 205 3.43 12.60 1.49
C THR A 205 4.58 12.65 2.49
N THR A 206 5.06 13.85 2.76
CA THR A 206 6.01 14.12 3.85
C THR A 206 5.32 14.17 5.21
N THR A 207 3.99 14.17 5.21
CA THR A 207 3.15 14.23 6.40
C THR A 207 2.42 12.91 6.57
N GLN A 208 2.30 12.44 7.80
CA GLN A 208 1.56 11.22 8.08
C GLN A 208 0.06 11.47 7.94
N ILE A 209 -0.68 10.48 7.44
CA ILE A 209 -2.15 10.54 7.48
C ILE A 209 -2.64 10.06 8.85
N HIS A 210 -3.79 10.56 9.26
CA HIS A 210 -4.45 10.10 10.48
C HIS A 210 -5.69 9.32 10.09
N VAL A 211 -5.75 8.06 10.52
CA VAL A 211 -6.94 7.22 10.37
C VAL A 211 -7.61 7.11 11.73
N GLY A 212 -8.76 7.78 11.83
CA GLY A 212 -9.59 7.77 13.02
C GLY A 212 -10.79 6.85 12.85
N HIS A 213 -11.30 6.32 13.96
CA HIS A 213 -12.45 5.41 13.90
C HIS A 213 -13.57 5.90 14.82
N VAL A 214 -14.79 5.87 14.31
CA VAL A 214 -16.01 6.19 15.07
C VAL A 214 -17.07 5.12 14.83
N GLU A 215 -17.84 4.81 15.86
CA GLU A 215 -19.02 3.94 15.73
C GLU A 215 -20.27 4.82 15.70
N ARG A 216 -21.10 4.64 14.67
CA ARG A 216 -22.43 5.25 14.52
C ARG A 216 -23.39 4.16 14.04
N ASP A 217 -24.53 4.03 14.71
CA ASP A 217 -25.52 2.99 14.44
C ASP A 217 -24.97 1.55 14.31
N ARG A 218 -23.96 1.23 15.13
CA ARG A 218 -23.23 -0.06 15.16
C ARG A 218 -22.41 -0.36 13.90
N ILE A 219 -22.27 0.62 13.01
CA ILE A 219 -21.36 0.59 11.88
C ILE A 219 -20.10 1.35 12.29
N ARG A 220 -18.93 0.79 11.97
CA ARG A 220 -17.65 1.43 12.19
C ARG A 220 -17.30 2.23 10.95
N TYR A 221 -17.10 3.54 11.12
CA TYR A 221 -16.66 4.45 10.07
C TYR A 221 -15.19 4.80 10.27
N GLN A 222 -14.47 4.89 9.16
CA GLN A 222 -13.09 5.35 9.10
C GLN A 222 -13.06 6.81 8.68
N LEU A 223 -12.31 7.64 9.39
CA LEU A 223 -12.08 9.04 9.04
C LEU A 223 -10.61 9.19 8.65
N VAL A 224 -10.35 9.55 7.41
CA VAL A 224 -8.99 9.68 6.87
C VAL A 224 -8.67 11.17 6.73
N ASP A 225 -7.80 11.69 7.59
CA ASP A 225 -7.19 13.01 7.44
C ASP A 225 -6.06 12.93 6.41
N THR A 226 -6.09 13.79 5.40
CA THR A 226 -5.20 13.71 4.23
C THR A 226 -4.25 14.92 4.12
N PRO A 227 -3.44 15.23 5.15
CA PRO A 227 -2.50 16.35 5.09
C PRO A 227 -1.43 16.10 4.03
N GLY A 228 -1.10 17.16 3.29
CA GLY A 228 -0.16 17.13 2.17
C GLY A 228 -0.71 16.50 0.88
N LEU A 229 -1.94 15.97 0.89
CA LEU A 229 -2.58 15.30 -0.26
C LEU A 229 -3.76 16.10 -0.81
N LEU A 230 -4.76 16.41 0.03
CA LEU A 230 -5.97 17.16 -0.36
C LEU A 230 -6.06 18.51 0.36
N ASP A 231 -4.92 19.21 0.45
CA ASP A 231 -4.81 20.50 1.14
C ASP A 231 -4.11 21.59 0.32
N ARG A 232 -3.90 21.34 -0.97
CA ARG A 232 -3.35 22.27 -1.96
C ARG A 232 -3.88 21.96 -3.38
N PRO A 233 -3.78 22.91 -4.32
CA PRO A 233 -4.27 22.74 -5.70
C PRO A 233 -3.70 21.50 -6.38
N ALA A 234 -4.48 20.92 -7.30
CA ALA A 234 -4.07 19.70 -8.02
C ALA A 234 -2.78 19.91 -8.84
N ASP A 235 -2.62 21.08 -9.47
CA ASP A 235 -1.46 21.44 -10.31
C ASP A 235 -0.14 21.51 -9.54
N GLU A 236 -0.18 21.60 -8.21
CA GLU A 236 1.01 21.60 -7.34
C GLU A 236 1.47 20.19 -6.96
N ARG A 237 0.73 19.14 -7.36
CA ARG A 237 1.05 17.76 -7.05
C ARG A 237 1.92 17.16 -8.15
N ASN A 238 2.93 16.40 -7.76
CA ASN A 238 3.64 15.59 -8.75
C ASN A 238 2.81 14.36 -9.17
N ASP A 239 3.23 13.65 -10.21
CA ASP A 239 2.50 12.49 -10.74
C ASP A 239 2.28 11.40 -9.67
N ILE A 240 3.24 11.22 -8.78
CA ILE A 240 3.19 10.18 -7.74
C ILE A 240 2.24 10.58 -6.60
N GLU A 241 2.23 11.86 -6.21
CA GLU A 241 1.23 12.41 -5.29
C GLU A 241 -0.19 12.34 -5.88
N SER A 242 -0.32 12.58 -7.18
CA SER A 242 -1.60 12.47 -7.90
C SER A 242 -2.14 11.04 -7.89
N GLN A 243 -1.26 10.04 -8.00
CA GLN A 243 -1.61 8.63 -7.85
C GLN A 243 -2.00 8.28 -6.42
N ALA A 244 -1.28 8.80 -5.42
CA ALA A 244 -1.64 8.63 -4.00
C ALA A 244 -3.06 9.12 -3.70
N VAL A 245 -3.44 10.26 -4.29
CA VAL A 245 -4.81 10.79 -4.18
C VAL A 245 -5.80 9.91 -4.96
N SER A 246 -5.39 9.35 -6.10
CA SER A 246 -6.26 8.44 -6.88
C SER A 246 -6.57 7.16 -6.11
N ALA A 247 -5.64 6.67 -5.29
CA ALA A 247 -5.97 5.59 -4.36
C ALA A 247 -7.10 5.99 -3.39
N LEU A 248 -7.08 7.20 -2.83
CA LEU A 248 -8.15 7.67 -1.93
C LEU A 248 -9.53 7.73 -2.62
N GLU A 249 -9.60 7.94 -3.93
CA GLU A 249 -10.86 7.88 -4.68
C GLU A 249 -11.49 6.49 -4.61
N HIS A 250 -10.68 5.43 -4.56
CA HIS A 250 -11.16 4.06 -4.42
C HIS A 250 -11.56 3.69 -2.99
N ALA A 251 -11.00 4.37 -1.99
CA ALA A 251 -11.33 4.11 -0.59
C ALA A 251 -12.50 4.96 -0.08
N ALA A 252 -12.72 6.16 -0.63
CA ALA A 252 -13.69 7.10 -0.10
C ALA A 252 -15.13 6.70 -0.45
N ASP A 253 -16.02 6.69 0.55
CA ASP A 253 -17.47 6.62 0.36
C ASP A 253 -18.15 7.99 0.51
N ALA A 254 -17.47 8.94 1.14
CA ALA A 254 -17.81 10.36 1.15
C ALA A 254 -16.56 11.22 1.39
N VAL A 255 -16.62 12.48 0.98
CA VAL A 255 -15.57 13.46 1.22
C VAL A 255 -16.13 14.67 1.97
N LEU A 256 -15.46 15.06 3.05
CA LEU A 256 -15.71 16.32 3.74
C LEU A 256 -14.67 17.35 3.31
N VAL A 257 -15.10 18.43 2.64
CA VAL A 257 -14.24 19.57 2.36
C VAL A 257 -14.46 20.63 3.43
N ILE A 258 -13.49 20.76 4.32
CA ILE A 258 -13.54 21.75 5.40
C ILE A 258 -12.93 23.06 4.92
N VAL A 259 -13.72 24.13 5.02
CA VAL A 259 -13.33 25.50 4.69
C VAL A 259 -13.34 26.36 5.95
N ASP A 260 -12.34 27.24 6.07
CA ASP A 260 -12.28 28.26 7.09
C ASP A 260 -12.66 29.61 6.48
N THR A 261 -13.90 30.01 6.73
CA THR A 261 -14.45 31.25 6.19
C THR A 261 -13.83 32.51 6.80
N THR A 262 -13.14 32.38 7.94
CA THR A 262 -12.47 33.48 8.63
C THR A 262 -11.13 33.85 7.99
N GLU A 263 -10.59 32.98 7.12
CA GLU A 263 -9.26 33.06 6.52
C GLU A 263 -8.10 33.04 7.54
N GLU A 264 -8.36 32.80 8.83
CA GLU A 264 -7.34 32.68 9.87
C GLU A 264 -6.40 31.48 9.66
N CYS A 265 -6.81 30.50 8.85
CA CYS A 265 -5.96 29.41 8.40
C CYS A 265 -4.75 29.88 7.57
N GLY A 266 -4.75 31.13 7.10
CA GLY A 266 -3.69 31.74 6.31
C GLY A 266 -3.90 31.63 4.80
N TYR A 267 -5.09 31.20 4.36
CA TYR A 267 -5.45 31.02 2.96
C TYR A 267 -6.75 31.77 2.66
N PRO A 268 -6.81 32.55 1.58
CA PRO A 268 -8.04 33.20 1.12
C PRO A 268 -9.19 32.22 0.91
N LEU A 269 -10.43 32.67 1.04
CA LEU A 269 -11.59 31.79 0.87
C LEU A 269 -11.74 31.29 -0.57
N ASP A 270 -11.45 32.13 -1.58
CA ASP A 270 -11.55 31.76 -2.99
C ASP A 270 -10.70 30.54 -3.35
N VAL A 271 -9.44 30.48 -2.91
CA VAL A 271 -8.57 29.30 -3.14
C VAL A 271 -9.07 28.06 -2.43
N GLN A 272 -9.70 28.20 -1.25
CA GLN A 272 -10.32 27.08 -0.54
C GLN A 272 -11.53 26.52 -1.32
N LEU A 273 -12.30 27.40 -1.97
CA LEU A 273 -13.43 27.01 -2.82
C LEU A 273 -12.96 26.38 -4.15
N GLU A 274 -11.84 26.83 -4.72
CA GLU A 274 -11.20 26.17 -5.87
C GLU A 274 -10.82 24.72 -5.52
N LEU A 275 -10.17 24.50 -4.38
CA LEU A 275 -9.86 23.14 -3.90
C LEU A 275 -11.14 22.30 -3.70
N ARG A 276 -12.21 22.88 -3.15
CA ARG A 276 -13.51 22.21 -3.01
C ARG A 276 -14.04 21.77 -4.37
N ASP A 277 -14.00 22.64 -5.36
CA ASP A 277 -14.54 22.36 -6.70
C ASP A 277 -13.69 21.31 -7.44
N ASP A 278 -12.37 21.35 -7.26
CA ASP A 278 -11.45 20.31 -7.75
C ASP A 278 -11.76 18.95 -7.12
N VAL A 279 -11.97 18.89 -5.80
CA VAL A 279 -12.33 17.66 -5.09
C VAL A 279 -13.70 17.16 -5.55
N ARG A 280 -14.71 18.04 -5.68
CA ARG A 280 -16.04 17.71 -6.23
C ARG A 280 -15.97 17.15 -7.65
N GLY A 281 -15.06 17.65 -8.48
CA GLY A 281 -14.87 17.16 -9.86
C GLY A 281 -14.11 15.84 -9.97
N ARG A 282 -13.42 15.43 -8.89
CA ARG A 282 -12.52 14.27 -8.87
C ARG A 282 -13.13 13.03 -8.22
N PHE A 283 -13.96 13.20 -7.19
CA PHE A 283 -14.57 12.10 -6.45
C PHE A 283 -15.99 11.84 -6.95
N ASP A 284 -16.28 10.57 -7.30
CA ASP A 284 -17.63 10.12 -7.73
C ASP A 284 -18.59 9.88 -6.54
N VAL A 285 -18.15 10.17 -5.32
CA VAL A 285 -18.90 9.99 -4.07
C VAL A 285 -19.43 11.33 -3.53
N PRO A 286 -20.39 11.34 -2.57
CA PRO A 286 -20.89 12.58 -1.98
C PRO A 286 -19.77 13.43 -1.40
N VAL A 287 -19.72 14.70 -1.82
CA VAL A 287 -18.74 15.69 -1.33
C VAL A 287 -19.48 16.80 -0.60
N LEU A 288 -19.35 16.82 0.73
CA LEU A 288 -19.98 17.80 1.61
C LEU A 288 -19.01 18.93 1.94
N THR A 289 -19.48 20.17 1.80
CA THR A 289 -18.74 21.38 2.16
C THR A 289 -19.11 21.81 3.56
N VAL A 290 -18.10 21.94 4.42
CA VAL A 290 -18.28 22.23 5.85
C VAL A 290 -17.55 23.51 6.21
N ALA A 291 -18.30 24.53 6.60
CA ALA A 291 -17.74 25.79 7.10
C ALA A 291 -17.34 25.62 8.56
N ASN A 292 -16.06 25.77 8.88
CA ASN A 292 -15.54 25.68 10.23
C ASN A 292 -15.22 27.07 10.82
N LYS A 293 -15.03 27.12 12.15
CA LYS A 293 -14.69 28.31 12.94
C LYS A 293 -15.79 29.38 12.95
N VAL A 294 -17.05 28.94 12.87
CA VAL A 294 -18.20 29.87 12.85
C VAL A 294 -18.34 30.67 14.14
N ASP A 295 -17.74 30.20 15.25
CA ASP A 295 -17.64 30.92 16.53
C ASP A 295 -16.91 32.27 16.42
N ARG A 296 -16.11 32.47 15.37
CA ARG A 296 -15.34 33.70 15.18
C ARG A 296 -16.14 34.85 14.58
N TYR A 297 -17.34 34.59 14.06
CA TYR A 297 -18.23 35.63 13.61
C TYR A 297 -18.99 36.23 14.80
N ALA A 298 -18.66 37.47 15.14
CA ALA A 298 -19.32 38.20 16.21
C ALA A 298 -20.75 38.65 15.86
N ASP A 299 -21.12 38.64 14.58
CA ASP A 299 -22.38 39.14 14.05
C ASP A 299 -22.97 38.14 13.03
N THR A 300 -24.17 37.63 13.30
CA THR A 300 -24.86 36.61 12.50
C THR A 300 -25.16 37.06 11.07
N ASP A 301 -25.29 38.37 10.83
CA ASP A 301 -25.58 38.93 9.50
C ASP A 301 -24.40 38.79 8.53
N ALA A 302 -23.16 38.73 9.02
CA ALA A 302 -21.96 38.51 8.18
C ALA A 302 -21.84 37.05 7.72
N VAL A 303 -22.43 36.12 8.47
CA VAL A 303 -22.53 34.71 8.08
C VAL A 303 -23.49 34.56 6.91
N ASP A 304 -24.62 35.29 6.89
CA ASP A 304 -25.61 35.22 5.81
C ASP A 304 -25.05 35.69 4.44
N GLU A 305 -24.30 36.80 4.38
CA GLU A 305 -23.69 37.25 3.12
C GLU A 305 -22.55 36.33 2.65
N THR A 306 -21.73 35.84 3.58
CA THR A 306 -20.65 34.89 3.25
C THR A 306 -21.21 33.50 2.89
N SER A 307 -22.34 33.10 3.49
CA SER A 307 -22.97 31.78 3.29
C SER A 307 -23.52 31.56 1.89
N ALA A 308 -24.04 32.62 1.25
CA ALA A 308 -24.68 32.52 -0.06
C ALA A 308 -23.68 32.17 -1.18
N ASP A 309 -22.44 32.67 -1.09
CA ASP A 309 -21.36 32.36 -2.03
C ASP A 309 -20.57 31.09 -1.64
N LEU A 310 -20.66 30.69 -0.37
CA LEU A 310 -19.96 29.51 0.18
C LEU A 310 -20.59 28.18 -0.25
N ASP A 311 -21.92 28.15 -0.45
CA ASP A 311 -22.69 26.93 -0.77
C ASP A 311 -22.31 25.75 0.17
N ALA A 312 -22.24 26.04 1.47
CA ALA A 312 -21.90 25.04 2.47
C ALA A 312 -23.12 24.22 2.87
N ASP A 313 -22.91 22.92 2.97
CA ASP A 313 -23.91 21.97 3.44
C ASP A 313 -24.09 22.08 4.96
N HIS A 314 -22.98 22.33 5.69
CA HIS A 314 -22.98 22.41 7.15
C HIS A 314 -22.04 23.48 7.71
N TYR A 315 -22.34 23.91 8.93
CA TYR A 315 -21.58 24.89 9.72
C TYR A 315 -21.16 24.25 11.05
N MET A 316 -19.92 24.47 11.45
CA MET A 316 -19.40 23.94 12.72
C MET A 316 -18.38 24.86 13.39
N SER A 317 -18.24 24.69 14.70
CA SER A 317 -17.08 25.12 15.46
C SER A 317 -16.53 23.92 16.23
N VAL A 318 -15.39 23.39 15.75
CA VAL A 318 -14.73 22.27 16.43
C VAL A 318 -14.26 22.67 17.85
N THR A 319 -13.88 23.94 18.05
CA THR A 319 -13.40 24.44 19.35
C THR A 319 -14.51 24.57 20.38
N GLU A 320 -15.71 24.97 19.95
CA GLU A 320 -16.88 25.15 20.83
C GLU A 320 -17.78 23.90 20.89
N ASP A 321 -17.44 22.83 20.15
CA ASP A 321 -18.25 21.61 20.01
C ASP A 321 -19.62 21.81 19.35
N GLU A 322 -19.73 22.83 18.51
CA GLU A 322 -20.98 23.18 17.84
C GLU A 322 -21.03 22.60 16.42
N GLY A 323 -22.12 21.92 16.07
CA GLY A 323 -22.35 21.37 14.72
C GLY A 323 -21.49 20.15 14.36
N VAL A 324 -20.53 19.74 15.20
CA VAL A 324 -19.57 18.66 14.92
C VAL A 324 -20.26 17.31 14.70
N ASP A 325 -21.18 16.90 15.59
CA ASP A 325 -21.94 15.65 15.41
C ASP A 325 -22.89 15.72 14.21
N ALA A 326 -23.48 16.89 13.94
CA ALA A 326 -24.38 17.06 12.79
C ALA A 326 -23.65 16.89 11.45
N VAL A 327 -22.39 17.33 11.34
CA VAL A 327 -21.53 17.09 10.18
C VAL A 327 -21.25 15.59 10.00
N LEU A 328 -20.95 14.88 11.09
CA LEU A 328 -20.72 13.43 11.03
C LEU A 328 -22.00 12.70 10.59
N ASP A 329 -23.15 13.03 11.21
CA ASP A 329 -24.43 12.41 10.89
C ASP A 329 -24.80 12.63 9.42
N ALA A 330 -24.53 13.82 8.86
CA ALA A 330 -24.74 14.11 7.46
C ALA A 330 -23.83 13.30 6.53
N ALA A 331 -22.54 13.13 6.90
CA ALA A 331 -21.63 12.27 6.14
C ALA A 331 -22.10 10.81 6.15
N VAL A 332 -22.53 10.31 7.32
CA VAL A 332 -23.08 8.96 7.50
C VAL A 332 -24.34 8.77 6.65
N GLU A 333 -25.27 9.73 6.67
CA GLU A 333 -26.50 9.70 5.87
C GLU A 333 -26.19 9.73 4.37
N ALA A 334 -25.23 10.56 3.94
CA ALA A 334 -24.83 10.68 2.54
C ALA A 334 -24.21 9.39 2.00
N ILE A 335 -23.41 8.69 2.82
CA ILE A 335 -22.86 7.36 2.47
C ILE A 335 -24.00 6.35 2.30
N GLY A 336 -24.99 6.37 3.22
CA GLY A 336 -26.12 5.45 3.16
C GLY A 336 -25.72 3.97 3.28
N PHE A 337 -24.64 3.67 4.00
CA PHE A 337 -24.09 2.31 4.10
C PHE A 337 -25.06 1.35 4.78
N GLU A 338 -25.42 0.28 4.08
CA GLU A 338 -26.21 -0.83 4.64
C GLU A 338 -25.29 -2.05 4.78
N PRO A 339 -25.06 -2.57 6.00
CA PRO A 339 -24.18 -3.71 6.18
C PRO A 339 -24.81 -4.98 5.59
N ASP A 340 -24.03 -5.74 4.84
CA ASP A 340 -24.44 -7.05 4.33
C ASP A 340 -24.70 -8.00 5.50
N LEU A 341 -25.98 -8.34 5.72
CA LEU A 341 -26.37 -9.27 6.77
C LEU A 341 -26.15 -10.72 6.28
N PRO A 342 -25.53 -11.60 7.09
CA PRO A 342 -25.15 -12.96 6.70
C PRO A 342 -26.34 -13.92 6.44
N PHE A 343 -27.57 -13.42 6.39
CA PHE A 343 -28.80 -14.21 6.25
C PHE A 343 -29.63 -13.86 5.01
N ASP A 344 -29.18 -12.95 4.14
CA ASP A 344 -29.92 -12.54 2.92
C ASP A 344 -29.49 -13.30 1.63
N GLY A 345 -28.91 -14.50 1.77
CA GLY A 345 -28.46 -15.37 0.66
C GLY A 345 -29.07 -16.77 0.66
#